data_AF-V2Y458-F1
#
_entry.id   AF-V2Y458-F1
#
_cell.length_a   1.000
_cell.length_b   1.000
_cell.length_c   1.000
_cell.angle_alpha   90.00
_cell.angle_beta   90.00
_cell.angle_gamma   90.00
#
_symmetry.space_group_name_H-M   'P 1'
#
loop_
_entity.id
_entity.type
_entity.pdbx_description
1 polymer ?
#
loop_
_entity_poly.entity_id
_entity_poly.type
_entity_poly.pdbx_seq_one_letter_code
_entity_poly.pdbx_strand_id
1 'polypeptide(L)' 'MNRAVYRIIGIYTLIISIFFILGGIFIPSEGSGTVHTTFSLLFGVILLIVGTVLYKIVKVEE' A
#
# COMPACT_ATOMS: atom_id res chain seq x y z
N MET A 1 22.11 -5.89 3.08
CA MET A 1 21.20 -4.73 3.02
C MET A 1 20.72 -4.43 4.44
N ASN A 2 20.86 -3.19 4.92
CA ASN A 2 20.74 -2.85 6.36
C ASN A 2 19.29 -2.95 6.87
N ARG A 3 19.04 -3.49 8.09
CA ARG A 3 17.70 -3.69 8.67
C ARG A 3 16.86 -2.40 8.70
N ALA A 4 17.52 -1.28 9.00
CA ALA A 4 16.90 0.05 8.97
C ALA A 4 16.30 0.38 7.60
N VAL A 5 16.94 -0.05 6.50
CA VAL A 5 16.46 0.18 5.14
C VAL A 5 15.17 -0.60 4.89
N TYR A 6 15.07 -1.86 5.35
CA TYR A 6 13.84 -2.64 5.24
C TYR A 6 12.69 -2.03 6.04
N ARG A 7 12.97 -1.51 7.24
CA ARG A 7 11.97 -0.78 8.06
C ARG A 7 11.45 0.45 7.33
N ILE A 8 12.36 1.24 6.76
CA ILE A 8 12.04 2.45 6.02
C ILE A 8 11.22 2.12 4.77
N ILE A 9 11.63 1.11 4.00
CA ILE A 9 10.89 0.62 2.83
C ILE A 9 9.47 0.20 3.24
N GLY A 10 9.31 -0.60 4.29
CA GLY A 10 7.99 -1.04 4.78
C GLY A 10 7.08 0.13 5.15
N ILE A 11 7.61 1.16 5.82
CA ILE A 11 6.85 2.38 6.14
C ILE A 11 6.42 3.12 4.87
N TYR A 12 7.33 3.31 3.91
CA TYR A 12 6.96 3.95 2.64
C TYR A 12 5.94 3.14 1.85
N THR A 13 6.05 1.81 1.83
CA THR A 13 5.06 0.93 1.20
C THR A 13 3.68 1.10 1.84
N LEU A 14 3.60 1.18 3.18
CA LEU A 14 2.35 1.44 3.90
C LEU A 14 1.77 2.82 3.55
N ILE A 15 2.59 3.87 3.51
CA ILE A 15 2.14 5.21 3.12
C ILE A 15 1.57 5.20 1.70
N ILE A 16 2.29 4.63 0.74
CA ILE A 16 1.85 4.54 -0.66
C ILE A 16 0.55 3.73 -0.77
N SER A 17 0.41 2.65 0.00
CA SER A 17 -0.83 1.84 0.01
C SER A 17 -2.07 2.66 0.39
N ILE A 18 -1.94 3.57 1.37
CA ILE A 18 -3.03 4.45 1.81
C ILE A 18 -3.41 5.41 0.68
N PHE A 19 -2.44 5.98 -0.04
CA PHE A 19 -2.73 6.86 -1.18
C PHE A 19 -3.46 6.14 -2.31
N PHE A 20 -3.13 4.88 -2.60
CA PHE A 20 -3.85 4.08 -3.59
C PHE A 20 -5.28 3.73 -3.16
N ILE A 21 -5.48 3.44 -1.88
CA ILE A 21 -6.82 3.18 -1.33
C ILE A 21 -7.67 4.45 -1.38
N LEU A 22 -7.16 5.57 -0.87
CA LEU A 22 -7.86 6.85 -0.90
C LEU A 22 -8.11 7.30 -2.34
N GLY A 23 -7.09 7.27 -3.19
CA GLY A 23 -7.22 7.58 -4.61
C GLY A 23 -8.28 6.73 -5.29
N GLY A 24 -8.31 5.43 -5.03
CA GLY A 24 -9.35 4.52 -5.54
C GLY A 24 -10.77 4.93 -5.13
N ILE A 25 -10.97 5.32 -3.87
CA ILE A 25 -12.28 5.74 -3.32
C ILE A 25 -12.73 7.09 -3.92
N PHE A 26 -11.81 8.02 -4.14
CA PHE A 26 -12.12 9.39 -4.57
C PHE A 26 -12.06 9.62 -6.08
N ILE A 27 -11.71 8.61 -6.90
CA ILE A 27 -11.78 8.73 -8.36
C ILE A 27 -13.24 8.86 -8.81
N PRO A 28 -13.64 9.98 -9.45
CA PRO A 28 -14.99 10.17 -9.94
C PRO A 28 -15.28 9.16 -11.07
N SER A 29 -16.37 8.41 -10.95
CA SER A 29 -16.68 7.25 -11.77
C SER A 29 -17.55 7.58 -13.00
N GLU A 30 -17.35 8.73 -13.64
CA GLU A 30 -18.15 9.13 -14.80
C GLU A 30 -17.79 8.26 -16.02
N GLY A 31 -18.60 7.23 -16.26
CA GLY A 31 -18.62 6.45 -17.50
C GLY A 31 -17.60 5.31 -17.64
N SER A 32 -16.36 5.44 -17.14
CA SER A 32 -15.30 4.41 -17.28
C SER A 32 -14.46 4.15 -16.02
N GLY A 33 -14.76 4.82 -14.90
CA GLY A 33 -13.92 4.81 -13.70
C GLY A 33 -13.87 3.49 -12.92
N THR A 34 -14.75 2.52 -13.20
CA THR A 34 -14.82 1.25 -12.44
C THR A 34 -13.55 0.42 -12.49
N VAL A 35 -12.85 0.38 -13.64
CA VAL A 35 -11.60 -0.40 -13.78
C VAL A 35 -10.46 0.26 -13.01
N HIS A 36 -10.30 1.58 -13.13
CA HIS A 36 -9.25 2.33 -12.44
C HIS A 36 -9.45 2.33 -10.92
N THR A 37 -10.68 2.52 -10.46
CA THR A 37 -11.04 2.41 -9.04
C THR A 37 -10.75 1.01 -8.51
N THR A 38 -11.20 -0.03 -9.20
CA THR A 38 -11.00 -1.43 -8.77
C THR A 38 -9.53 -1.80 -8.73
N PHE A 39 -8.77 -1.43 -9.76
CA PHE A 39 -7.32 -1.67 -9.80
C PHE A 39 -6.60 -0.92 -8.69
N SER A 40 -6.91 0.36 -8.48
CA SER A 40 -6.29 1.18 -7.43
C SER A 40 -6.56 0.60 -6.04
N LEU A 41 -7.78 0.18 -5.77
CA LEU A 41 -8.16 -0.46 -4.50
C LEU A 41 -7.45 -1.79 -4.29
N LEU A 42 -7.48 -2.70 -5.29
CA LEU A 42 -6.80 -3.99 -5.20
C LEU A 42 -5.30 -3.82 -4.99
N PHE A 43 -4.67 -2.94 -5.77
CA PHE A 43 -3.25 -2.67 -5.66
C PHE A 43 -2.89 -2.06 -4.30
N GLY A 44 -3.70 -1.11 -3.80
CA GLY A 44 -3.54 -0.53 -2.47
C GLY A 44 -3.65 -1.57 -1.36
N VAL A 45 -4.61 -2.49 -1.42
CA VAL A 45 -4.76 -3.57 -0.44
C VAL A 45 -3.57 -4.53 -0.47
N ILE A 46 -3.09 -4.92 -1.66
CA ILE A 46 -1.91 -5.79 -1.80
C ILE A 46 -0.68 -5.11 -1.18
N LEU A 47 -0.44 -3.84 -1.49
CA LEU A 47 0.66 -3.06 -0.91
C LEU A 47 0.52 -2.94 0.61
N LEU A 48 -0.69 -2.78 1.13
CA LEU A 48 -0.93 -2.70 2.56
C LEU A 48 -0.55 -4.02 3.26
N ILE A 49 -0.92 -5.16 2.69
CA ILE A 49 -0.57 -6.48 3.22
C ILE A 49 0.96 -6.66 3.19
N VAL A 50 1.60 -6.40 2.05
CA VAL A 50 3.06 -6.54 1.89
C VAL A 50 3.81 -5.60 2.83
N GLY A 51 3.43 -4.32 2.89
CA GLY A 51 4.04 -3.33 3.77
C GLY A 51 3.87 -3.68 5.25
N THR A 52 2.71 -4.21 5.63
CA THR A 52 2.45 -4.70 6.99
C THR A 52 3.34 -5.88 7.33
N VAL A 53 3.44 -6.87 6.44
CA VAL A 53 4.31 -8.04 6.64
C VAL A 53 5.77 -7.62 6.78
N LEU A 54 6.27 -6.76 5.90
CA LEU A 54 7.64 -6.24 5.97
C LEU A 54 7.90 -5.49 7.28
N TYR A 55 6.98 -4.61 7.67
CA TYR A 55 7.08 -3.87 8.93
C TYR A 55 7.06 -4.81 10.15
N LYS A 56 6.16 -5.81 10.15
CA LYS A 56 5.98 -6.73 11.27
C LYS A 56 7.16 -7.70 11.41
N ILE A 57 7.68 -8.24 10.30
CA ILE A 57 8.88 -9.09 10.29
C ILE A 57 10.06 -8.32 10.89
N VAL A 58 10.28 -7.07 10.46
CA VAL A 58 11.38 -6.25 10.99
C VAL A 58 11.20 -5.91 12.47
N LYS A 59 9.96 -5.77 12.95
CA LYS A 59 9.66 -5.46 14.36
C LYS A 59 9.74 -6.68 15.28
N VAL A 60 9.49 -7.90 14.79
CA VAL A 60 9.49 -9.13 15.62
C VAL A 60 10.90 -9.66 15.88
N GLU A 61 11.90 -9.26 15.10
CA GLU A 61 13.30 -9.62 15.32
C GLU A 61 14.07 -8.64 16.24
N GLU A 62 13.38 -7.73 16.93
CA GLU A 62 13.87 -6.87 18.02
C GLU A 62 13.46 -7.47 19.37
#